data_AF-A0A178MES9-F1
#
_entry.id   AF-A0A178MES9-F1
#
_cell.length_a   1.000
_cell.length_b   1.000
_cell.length_c   1.000
_cell.angle_alpha   90.00
_cell.angle_beta   90.00
_cell.angle_gamma   90.00
#
_symmetry.space_group_name_H-M   'P 1'
#
loop_
_entity.id
_entity.type
_entity.pdbx_description
1 polymer ?
#
loop_
_entity_poly.entity_id
_entity_poly.type
_entity_poly.pdbx_seq_one_letter_code
_entity_poly.pdbx_strand_id
1 'polypeptide(L)' 'MPMLEVFYSGDQPPSREQKRAFAAAASDIFQRVIGTPPGRLQLVVRVLDREDTLAVLADDEETRPDQE' A
#
# COMPACT_ATOMS: atom_id res chain seq x y z
N MET A 1 -7.89 -1.67 20.00
CA MET A 1 -8.49 -1.81 18.66
C MET A 1 -7.35 -1.96 17.68
N PRO A 2 -7.35 -2.96 16.80
CA PRO A 2 -6.25 -3.15 15.87
C PRO A 2 -6.26 -2.08 14.77
N MET A 3 -5.07 -1.75 14.29
CA MET A 3 -4.83 -0.83 13.18
C MET A 3 -3.96 -1.52 12.14
N LEU A 4 -4.29 -1.32 10.87
CA LEU A 4 -3.54 -1.78 9.72
C LEU A 4 -3.24 -0.58 8.82
N GLU A 5 -1.97 -0.29 8.61
CA GLU A 5 -1.50 0.70 7.65
C GLU A 5 -0.86 0.00 6.47
N VAL A 6 -1.29 0.36 5.27
CA VAL A 6 -0.78 -0.18 4.01
C VAL A 6 -0.18 0.98 3.23
N PHE A 7 1.11 0.87 2.95
CA PHE A 7 1.81 1.78 2.06
C PHE A 7 2.07 1.04 0.75
N TYR A 8 1.60 1.61 -0.35
CA TYR A 8 1.79 1.08 -1.68
C TYR A 8 2.50 2.11 -2.55
N SER A 9 3.49 1.69 -3.31
CA SER A 9 4.09 2.48 -4.38
C SER A 9 4.32 1.57 -5.59
N GLY A 10 4.03 2.08 -6.78
CA GLY A 10 4.12 1.34 -8.04
C GLY A 10 3.35 2.05 -9.15
N ASP A 11 3.64 1.67 -10.40
CA ASP A 11 3.22 2.41 -11.59
C ASP A 11 1.70 2.37 -11.85
N GLN A 12 1.03 1.34 -11.33
CA GLN A 12 -0.41 1.17 -11.47
C GLN A 12 -1.05 1.11 -10.09
N PRO A 13 -1.56 2.24 -9.56
CA PRO A 13 -2.21 2.24 -8.26
C PRO A 13 -3.52 1.45 -8.27
N PRO A 14 -3.88 0.77 -7.16
CA PRO A 14 -5.09 -0.02 -7.10
C PRO A 14 -6.34 0.88 -7.21
N SER A 15 -7.33 0.38 -7.95
CA SER A 15 -8.63 1.03 -8.11
C SER A 15 -9.38 1.09 -6.78
N ARG A 16 -10.43 1.93 -6.72
CA ARG A 16 -11.31 2.01 -5.55
C ARG A 16 -11.96 0.65 -5.22
N GLU A 17 -12.32 -0.12 -6.24
CA GLU A 17 -12.93 -1.44 -6.07
C GLU A 17 -11.94 -2.43 -5.48
N GLN A 18 -10.69 -2.43 -5.97
CA GLN A 18 -9.63 -3.27 -5.42
C GLN A 18 -9.33 -2.92 -3.95
N LYS A 19 -9.25 -1.62 -3.62
CA LYS A 19 -9.09 -1.17 -2.23
C LYS A 19 -10.25 -1.62 -1.34
N ARG A 20 -11.48 -1.61 -1.85
CA ARG A 20 -12.67 -2.07 -1.12
C ARG A 20 -12.65 -3.59 -0.90
N ALA A 21 -12.30 -4.36 -1.92
CA ALA A 21 -12.17 -5.81 -1.82
C ALA A 21 -11.09 -6.21 -0.80
N PHE A 22 -9.95 -5.51 -0.83
CA PHE A 22 -8.89 -5.67 0.17
C PHE A 22 -9.38 -5.36 1.60
N ALA A 23 -10.10 -4.25 1.79
CA ALA A 23 -10.61 -3.88 3.11
C ALA A 23 -11.56 -4.93 3.70
N ALA A 24 -12.42 -5.53 2.87
CA ALA A 24 -13.30 -6.62 3.28
C ALA A 24 -12.49 -7.86 3.69
N ALA A 25 -11.56 -8.30 2.85
CA ALA A 25 -10.71 -9.45 3.14
C ALA A 25 -9.85 -9.25 4.41
N ALA A 26 -9.30 -8.05 4.61
CA ALA A 26 -8.56 -7.72 5.83
C ALA A 26 -9.45 -7.81 7.07
N SER A 27 -10.65 -7.22 7.04
CA SER A 27 -11.60 -7.31 8.16
C SER A 27 -11.92 -8.76 8.51
N ASP A 28 -12.13 -9.63 7.51
CA ASP A 28 -12.42 -11.05 7.72
C ASP A 28 -11.22 -11.79 8.36
N ILE A 29 -9.99 -11.49 7.94
CA ILE A 29 -8.78 -12.06 8.54
C ILE A 29 -8.69 -11.66 10.03
N PHE A 30 -8.84 -10.37 10.32
CA PHE A 30 -8.77 -9.85 11.69
C PHE A 30 -9.88 -10.41 12.59
N GLN A 31 -11.07 -10.65 12.03
CA GLN A 31 -12.14 -11.33 12.74
C GLN A 31 -11.79 -12.79 13.03
N ARG A 32 -11.28 -13.53 12.05
CA ARG A 32 -11.00 -14.96 12.18
C ARG A 32 -9.82 -15.28 13.09
N VAL A 33 -8.75 -14.49 13.03
CA VAL A 33 -7.49 -14.81 13.74
C VAL A 33 -7.50 -14.30 15.17
N ILE A 34 -8.00 -13.08 15.39
CA ILE A 34 -7.93 -12.44 16.71
C ILE A 34 -9.30 -11.96 17.23
N GLY A 35 -10.39 -12.34 16.58
CA GLY A 35 -11.75 -12.04 17.06
C GLY A 35 -12.17 -10.58 16.89
N THR A 36 -11.54 -9.81 15.98
CA THR A 36 -11.90 -8.40 15.78
C THR A 36 -13.32 -8.28 15.21
N PRO A 37 -14.25 -7.58 15.87
CA PRO A 37 -15.59 -7.41 15.33
C PRO A 37 -15.58 -6.58 14.02
N PRO A 38 -16.48 -6.86 13.07
CA PRO A 38 -16.63 -6.06 11.85
C PRO A 38 -16.79 -4.57 12.14
N GLY A 39 -16.11 -3.72 11.36
CA GLY A 39 -16.13 -2.27 11.52
C GLY A 39 -15.23 -1.70 12.63
N ARG A 40 -14.50 -2.56 13.37
CA ARG A 40 -13.56 -2.11 14.41
C ARG A 40 -12.10 -2.02 13.95
N LEU A 41 -11.76 -2.67 12.83
CA LEU A 41 -10.44 -2.55 12.22
C LEU A 41 -10.27 -1.14 11.65
N GLN A 42 -9.27 -0.41 12.15
CA GLN A 42 -8.86 0.86 11.56
C GLN A 42 -7.90 0.56 10.42
N LEU A 43 -8.30 0.84 9.18
CA LEU A 43 -7.50 0.57 7.99
C LEU A 43 -7.17 1.89 7.28
N VAL A 44 -5.88 2.14 7.05
CA VAL A 44 -5.40 3.26 6.24
C VAL A 44 -4.59 2.72 5.08
N VAL A 45 -4.97 3.10 3.86
CA VAL A 45 -4.22 2.76 2.64
C VAL A 45 -3.66 4.04 2.04
N ARG A 46 -2.33 4.18 2.05
CA ARG A 46 -1.62 5.27 1.39
C ARG A 46 -0.97 4.77 0.11
N VAL A 47 -1.24 5.47 -0.97
CA VAL A 47 -0.47 5.34 -2.21
C VAL A 47 0.59 6.43 -2.16
N LEU A 48 1.85 6.03 -2.29
CA LEU A 48 3.01 6.91 -2.27
C LEU A 48 3.55 7.06 -3.69
N ASP A 49 3.90 8.28 -4.05
CA ASP A 49 4.58 8.56 -5.32
C ASP A 49 5.98 7.93 -5.31
N ARG A 50 6.52 7.62 -6.49
CA ARG A 50 7.81 6.93 -6.60
C ARG A 50 8.95 7.74 -5.98
N GLU A 51 8.89 9.07 -6.12
CA GLU A 51 9.85 10.02 -5.57
C GLU A 51 9.93 9.99 -4.03
N ASP A 52 8.83 9.62 -3.36
CA ASP A 52 8.78 9.47 -1.89
C ASP A 52 9.34 8.11 -1.41
N THR A 53 9.84 7.29 -2.33
CA THR A 53 10.35 5.95 -2.03
C THR A 53 11.77 5.76 -2.55
N LEU A 54 12.39 4.63 -2.22
CA LEU A 54 13.70 4.26 -2.75
C LEU A 54 13.74 4.10 -4.28
N ALA A 55 12.58 4.02 -4.95
CA ALA A 55 12.51 3.96 -6.41
C ALA A 55 13.12 5.19 -7.08
N VAL A 56 13.17 6.34 -6.40
CA VAL A 56 13.83 7.56 -6.89
C VAL A 56 15.29 7.35 -7.29
N LEU A 57 15.99 6.42 -6.63
CA LEU A 57 17.39 6.13 -6.93
C LEU A 57 17.58 5.45 -8.29
N ALA A 58 16.58 4.71 -8.78
CA ALA A 58 16.62 4.07 -10.09
C ALA A 58 16.32 5.07 -11.21
N ASP A 59 15.46 6.06 -10.96
CA ASP A 59 15.14 7.12 -11.91
C ASP A 59 16.37 8.04 -12.18
N ASP A 60 17.24 8.20 -11.18
CA ASP A 60 18.52 8.92 -11.30
C ASP A 60 19.60 8.15 -12.11
N GLU A 61 19.52 6.82 -12.19
CA GLU A 61 20.50 6.01 -12.95
C GLU A 61 20.20 6.00 -14.45
N GLU A 62 18.93 6.03 -14.87
CA GLU A 62 18.56 6.19 -16.29
C GLU A 62 18.96 7.55 -16.87
N THR A 63 19.22 8.55 -16.00
CA THR A 63 19.56 9.92 -16.43
C THR A 63 21.07 10.21 -16.42
N ARG A 64 21.93 9.27 -16.00
CA ARG A 64 23.39 9.45 -16.13
C ARG A 64 23.81 9.05 -17.54
N PRO A 65 24.19 9.99 -18.42
CA PRO A 65 24.84 9.61 -19.67
C PRO A 65 26.15 8.91 -19.29
N ASP A 66 26.46 7.81 -19.96
CA ASP A 66 27.72 7.08 -19.85
C ASP A 66 28.87 8.10 -19.80
N GLN A 67 29.54 8.19 -18.65
CA GLN A 67 30.77 8.98 -18.57
C GLN A 67 31.88 8.17 -19.24
N GLU A 68 32.15 8.50 -20.50
CA GLU A 68 33.36 8.14 -21.25
C GLU A 68 34.66 8.55 -20.53
#